data_AF-A0A5E4JE43-F1
#
_entry.id   AF-A0A5E4JE43-F1
#
_cell.length_a   1.000
_cell.length_b   1.000
_cell.length_c   1.000
_cell.angle_alpha   90.00
_cell.angle_beta   90.00
_cell.angle_gamma   90.00
#
_symmetry.space_group_name_H-M   'P 1'
#
loop_
_entity.id
_entity.type
_entity.pdbx_description
1 polymer ?
#
loop_
_entity_poly.entity_id
_entity_poly.type
_entity_poly.pdbx_seq_one_letter_code
_entity_poly.pdbx_strand_id
1 'polypeptide(L)' 'MVTFSDGYPDKSNYRKFRIRLPTDSDDLAAMREVVTRRYTRVLNDKLRKPDLIVIDGGPTQLNTAVGVL' A
#
# COMPACT_ATOMS: atom_id res chain seq x y z
N MET A 1 3.17 -0.10 -6.56
CA MET A 1 3.26 -1.20 -5.57
C MET A 1 3.74 -2.44 -6.28
N VAL A 2 4.83 -3.02 -5.76
CA VAL A 2 5.39 -4.30 -6.20
C VAL A 2 5.02 -5.38 -5.18
N THR A 3 4.92 -6.63 -5.63
CA THR A 3 4.53 -7.76 -4.80
C THR A 3 5.53 -8.88 -5.03
N PHE A 4 5.94 -9.55 -3.96
CA PHE A 4 6.79 -10.74 -4.02
C PHE A 4 6.04 -11.88 -3.34
N SER A 5 6.18 -13.07 -3.92
CA SER A 5 5.61 -14.31 -3.41
C SER A 5 6.74 -15.33 -3.34
N ASP A 6 6.98 -15.89 -2.15
CA ASP A 6 8.02 -16.89 -1.90
C ASP A 6 9.42 -16.46 -2.40
N GLY A 7 9.73 -15.17 -2.25
CA GLY A 7 11.01 -14.57 -2.67
C GLY A 7 11.08 -14.16 -4.15
N TYR A 8 10.09 -14.50 -4.97
CA TYR A 8 10.08 -14.18 -6.41
C TYR A 8 9.16 -12.99 -6.73
N PRO A 9 9.51 -12.15 -7.73
CA PRO A 9 8.64 -11.07 -8.17
C PRO A 9 7.32 -11.58 -8.75
N ASP A 10 6.20 -11.22 -8.13
CA ASP A 10 4.85 -11.53 -8.62
C ASP A 10 4.28 -10.36 -9.41
N LYS A 11 4.70 -10.25 -10.67
CA LYS A 11 4.30 -9.16 -11.57
C LYS A 11 2.79 -9.11 -11.82
N SER A 12 2.09 -10.22 -11.72
CA SER A 12 0.64 -10.29 -11.92
C SER A 12 -0.12 -9.47 -10.86
N ASN A 13 0.48 -9.33 -9.68
CA ASN A 13 -0.04 -8.57 -8.55
C ASN A 13 0.57 -7.17 -8.41
N TYR A 14 1.32 -6.69 -9.41
CA TYR A 14 1.79 -5.30 -9.42
C TYR A 14 0.62 -4.36 -9.68
N ARG A 15 0.60 -3.23 -8.96
CA ARG A 15 -0.47 -2.24 -9.09
C ARG A 15 0.12 -0.84 -9.13
N LYS A 16 -0.37 -0.04 -10.08
CA LYS A 16 -0.18 1.40 -10.11
C LYS A 16 -1.42 2.04 -9.51
N PHE A 17 -1.24 2.86 -8.49
CA PHE A 17 -2.33 3.61 -7.88
C PHE A 17 -2.23 5.06 -8.34
N ARG A 18 -3.28 5.53 -9.04
CA ARG A 18 -3.47 6.96 -9.26
C ARG A 18 -4.14 7.52 -8.02
N ILE A 19 -3.48 8.50 -7.39
CA ILE A 19 -3.98 9.24 -6.23
C ILE A 19 -5.19 10.08 -6.66
N ARG A 20 -6.22 10.11 -5.81
CA ARG A 20 -7.48 10.78 -6.11
C ARG A 20 -7.68 12.04 -5.27
N LEU A 21 -7.00 12.11 -4.12
CA LEU A 21 -7.10 13.27 -3.24
C LEU A 21 -6.52 14.53 -3.93
N PRO A 22 -7.23 15.68 -3.83
CA PRO A 22 -6.73 16.97 -4.33
C PRO A 22 -5.69 17.50 -3.37
N THR A 23 -4.52 16.89 -3.38
CA THR A 23 -3.35 17.27 -2.58
C THR A 23 -2.14 16.95 -3.43
N ASP A 24 -1.80 17.86 -4.35
CA ASP A 24 -0.70 17.70 -5.31
C ASP A 24 0.70 17.61 -4.65
N SER A 25 0.81 17.63 -3.31
CA SER A 25 2.08 17.50 -2.58
C SER A 25 1.98 16.85 -1.20
N ASP A 26 0.89 16.14 -0.86
CA ASP A 26 0.81 15.44 0.43
C ASP A 26 1.11 13.94 0.27
N ASP A 27 2.40 13.60 0.41
CA ASP A 27 2.89 12.22 0.35
C ASP A 27 2.31 11.33 1.46
N LEU A 28 1.95 11.91 2.62
CA LEU A 28 1.34 11.16 3.73
C LEU A 28 -0.11 10.82 3.39
N ALA A 29 -0.88 11.78 2.88
CA ALA A 29 -2.24 11.55 2.42
C ALA A 29 -2.27 10.55 1.26
N ALA A 30 -1.34 10.66 0.31
CA ALA A 30 -1.20 9.72 -0.80
C ALA A 30 -0.90 8.30 -0.29
N MET A 31 0.04 8.16 0.65
CA MET A 31 0.37 6.87 1.26
C MET A 31 -0.82 6.27 2.01
N ARG A 32 -1.51 7.08 2.81
CA ARG A 32 -2.72 6.69 3.53
C ARG A 32 -3.78 6.18 2.57
N GLU A 33 -4.01 6.87 1.45
CA GLU A 33 -4.97 6.47 0.41
C GLU A 33 -4.60 5.13 -0.21
N VAL A 34 -3.34 4.95 -0.61
CA VAL A 34 -2.86 3.72 -1.25
C VAL A 34 -2.98 2.51 -0.31
N VAL A 35 -2.50 2.64 0.94
CA VAL A 35 -2.56 1.56 1.94
C VAL A 35 -4.02 1.20 2.22
N THR A 36 -4.87 2.19 2.47
CA THR A 36 -6.31 1.96 2.72
C THR A 36 -6.94 1.20 1.57
N ARG A 37 -6.81 1.71 0.34
CA ARG A 37 -7.42 1.10 -0.86
C ARG A 37 -6.92 -0.33 -1.10
N ARG A 38 -5.63 -0.58 -0.87
CA ARG A 38 -5.04 -1.91 -1.03
C ARG A 38 -5.62 -2.90 -0.02
N TYR A 39 -5.68 -2.52 1.26
CA TYR A 39 -6.08 -3.41 2.34
C TYR A 39 -7.59 -3.61 2.42
N THR A 40 -8.39 -2.57 2.19
CA THR A 40 -9.84 -2.74 2.06
C THR A 40 -10.18 -3.79 1.00
N ARG A 41 -9.48 -3.78 -0.14
CA ARG A 41 -9.66 -4.79 -1.19
C ARG A 41 -9.22 -6.19 -0.74
N VAL A 42 -8.09 -6.32 -0.04
CA VAL A 42 -7.66 -7.62 0.51
C VAL A 42 -8.74 -8.24 1.38
N LEU A 43 -9.30 -7.43 2.29
CA LEU A 43 -10.28 -7.88 3.25
C LEU A 43 -11.61 -8.22 2.58
N ASN A 44 -12.13 -7.33 1.73
CA ASN A 44 -13.42 -7.51 1.06
C ASN A 44 -13.41 -8.67 0.07
N ASP A 45 -12.36 -8.77 -0.74
CA ASP A 45 -12.23 -9.81 -1.77
C ASP A 45 -11.63 -11.12 -1.19
N LYS A 46 -11.37 -11.18 0.13
CA LYS A 46 -10.74 -12.31 0.84
C LYS A 46 -9.43 -12.79 0.18
N LEU A 47 -8.61 -11.85 -0.28
CA LEU A 47 -7.33 -12.15 -0.90
C LEU A 47 -6.30 -12.58 0.16
N ARG A 48 -5.22 -13.24 -0.28
CA ARG A 48 -4.07 -13.53 0.57
C ARG A 48 -3.52 -12.21 1.14
N LYS A 49 -3.44 -12.13 2.46
CA LYS A 49 -2.79 -11.03 3.17
C LYS A 49 -1.28 -11.15 2.98
N PRO A 50 -0.55 -10.04 2.82
CA PRO A 50 0.90 -10.09 2.80
C PRO A 50 1.44 -10.36 4.20
N ASP A 51 2.53 -11.13 4.26
CA ASP A 51 3.24 -11.45 5.49
C ASP A 51 4.14 -10.27 5.97
N LEU A 52 4.56 -9.41 5.03
CA LEU A 52 5.37 -8.21 5.27
C LEU A 52 4.95 -7.07 4.33
N ILE A 53 4.94 -5.85 4.85
CA ILE A 53 4.81 -4.63 4.05
C ILE A 53 6.14 -3.88 4.15
N VAL A 54 6.65 -3.45 3.00
CA VAL A 54 7.80 -2.56 2.93
C VAL A 54 7.35 -1.21 2.41
N ILE A 55 7.76 -0.15 3.08
CA ILE A 55 7.46 1.23 2.72
C ILE A 55 8.78 1.95 2.55
N ASP A 56 8.90 2.65 1.43
CA ASP A 56 10.04 3.51 1.16
C ASP A 56 9.74 4.89 1.72
N GLY A 57 10.28 5.19 2.91
CA GLY A 57 10.01 6.41 3.64
C GLY A 57 10.57 6.40 5.05
N GLY A 58 10.53 7.56 5.71
CA GLY A 58 10.96 7.71 7.09
C GLY A 58 9.91 7.30 8.13
N PRO A 59 10.18 7.57 9.42
CA PRO A 59 9.28 7.22 10.52
C PRO A 59 7.86 7.79 10.38
N THR A 60 7.72 9.00 9.83
CA THR A 60 6.42 9.65 9.62
C THR A 60 5.55 8.87 8.62
N GLN A 61 6.14 8.43 7.52
CA GLN A 61 5.49 7.60 6.51
C GLN A 61 5.10 6.23 7.08
N LEU A 62 6.03 5.59 7.81
CA LEU A 62 5.75 4.32 8.48
C LEU A 62 4.56 4.42 9.43
N ASN A 63 4.57 5.42 10.32
CA ASN A 63 3.49 5.63 11.29
C ASN A 63 2.14 5.91 10.61
N THR A 64 2.17 6.63 9.49
CA THR A 64 0.96 6.91 8.70
C THR A 64 0.35 5.63 8.13
N ALA A 65 1.17 4.73 7.60
CA ALA A 65 0.70 3.44 7.12
C ALA A 65 0.24 2.52 8.25
N VAL A 66 0.96 2.47 9.37
CA VAL A 66 0.56 1.69 10.56
C VAL A 66 -0.79 2.15 11.09
N GLY A 67 -1.07 3.46 11.10
CA GLY A 67 -2.37 3.99 11.55
C GLY A 67 -3.56 3.65 10.64
N VAL A 68 -3.36 2.94 9.54
CA VAL A 68 -4.40 2.49 8.60
C VAL A 68 -4.65 0.97 8.67
N LEU A 69 -3.64 0.21 9.06
CA LEU A 69 -3.65 -1.26 9.08
C LEU A 69 -4.39 -1.81 10.29
#